data_AF-A0A6J7K870-F1
#
_entry.id   AF-A0A6J7K870-F1
#
_cell.length_a   1.000
_cell.length_b   1.000
_cell.length_c   1.000
_cell.angle_alpha   90.00
_cell.angle_beta   90.00
_cell.angle_gamma   90.00
#
_symmetry.space_group_name_H-M   'P 1'
#
loop_
_entity.id
_entity.type
_entity.pdbx_description
1 polymer ?
#
loop_
_entity_poly.entity_id
_entity_poly.type
_entity_poly.pdbx_seq_one_letter_code
_entity_poly.pdbx_strand_id
1 'polypeptide(L)'
;MLQRVLAVSFAQVLRSVFVILLPLAFISLIAWATAGSITGNTSDPIRAAIWLWLGAHHLPFHLNGSTIGYLSYLPIGAMLIPFFALRVGFAKALSKLHGDFHNVNSVRTIFAGQYALLATVLALLSRSVSVSPQWYLTPVFTFVIAYLATLTAGSKVRFSQAASLATRVIAIALGFAFIVLSLLIFTNISTFKNISIVLQPGIFGSILLFALNAFYLPNAALAILGYFTGTGFAIGAGTLVSPFTHRLGELPALPLLAVLPTTSSRWALLAIVLVIALGAALAIWAQSSSTTTLIQSFVLALIALTFLSYLASGSLMTPAMSAVGLSIWKFTLSIGVELAIGIALVVLLPQIRIRVKR
;
A
#
# COMPACT_ATOMS: atom_id res chain seq x y z
N MET A 1 28.31 -11.44 -22.83
CA MET A 1 26.99 -10.77 -22.76
C MET A 1 26.31 -10.94 -21.39
N LEU A 2 25.99 -12.16 -20.95
CA LEU A 2 25.36 -12.42 -19.64
C LEU A 2 26.13 -11.85 -18.46
N GLN A 3 27.46 -12.04 -18.41
CA GLN A 3 28.32 -11.50 -17.36
C GLN A 3 28.22 -9.97 -17.24
N ARG A 4 28.14 -9.26 -18.37
CA ARG A 4 27.97 -7.80 -18.39
C ARG A 4 26.58 -7.40 -17.88
N VAL A 5 25.53 -8.11 -18.29
CA VAL A 5 24.17 -7.90 -17.77
C VAL A 5 24.12 -8.09 -16.25
N LEU A 6 24.74 -9.16 -15.73
CA LEU A 6 24.83 -9.42 -14.29
C LEU A 6 25.56 -8.29 -13.56
N ALA A 7 26.73 -7.88 -14.04
CA ALA A 7 27.54 -6.84 -13.39
C ALA A 7 26.87 -5.45 -13.41
N VAL A 8 26.33 -5.04 -14.57
CA VAL A 8 25.66 -3.73 -14.71
C VAL A 8 24.37 -3.70 -13.89
N SER A 9 23.57 -4.77 -13.92
CA SER A 9 22.34 -4.87 -13.12
C SER A 9 22.65 -4.81 -11.63
N PHE A 10 23.66 -5.56 -11.18
CA PHE A 10 24.06 -5.59 -9.77
C PHE A 10 24.53 -4.23 -9.28
N ALA A 11 25.35 -3.54 -10.07
CA ALA A 11 25.81 -2.20 -9.74
C ALA A 11 24.67 -1.16 -9.67
N GLN A 12 23.56 -1.37 -10.38
CA GLN A 12 22.38 -0.50 -10.29
C GLN A 12 21.45 -0.91 -9.14
N VAL A 13 21.31 -2.21 -8.87
CA VAL A 13 20.63 -2.73 -7.68
C VAL A 13 21.24 -2.15 -6.41
N LEU A 14 22.57 -2.18 -6.26
CA LEU A 14 23.25 -1.58 -5.12
C LEU A 14 22.93 -0.08 -4.98
N ARG A 15 22.96 0.67 -6.09
CA ARG A 15 22.63 2.11 -6.08
C ARG A 15 21.17 2.35 -5.67
N SER A 16 20.22 1.56 -6.17
CA SER A 16 18.80 1.64 -5.79
C SER A 16 18.56 1.32 -4.32
N VAL A 17 19.37 0.46 -3.72
CA VAL A 17 19.33 0.17 -2.28
C VAL A 17 19.93 1.33 -1.48
N PHE A 18 21.17 1.72 -1.78
CA PHE A 18 21.91 2.71 -0.98
C PHE A 18 21.36 4.14 -1.10
N VAL A 19 20.70 4.50 -2.20
CA VAL A 19 20.05 5.82 -2.33
C VAL A 19 18.94 6.02 -1.29
N ILE A 20 18.36 4.95 -0.75
CA ILE A 20 17.34 5.00 0.30
C ILE A 20 17.97 4.69 1.67
N LEU A 21 18.78 3.63 1.75
CA LEU A 21 19.34 3.20 3.03
C LEU A 21 20.29 4.23 3.65
N LEU A 22 21.08 4.96 2.86
CA LEU A 22 22.03 5.94 3.42
C LEU A 22 21.30 7.11 4.12
N PRO A 23 20.29 7.77 3.50
CA PRO A 23 19.47 8.75 4.21
C PRO A 23 18.76 8.18 5.45
N LEU A 24 18.20 6.97 5.37
CA LEU A 24 17.54 6.35 6.52
C LEU A 24 18.52 6.05 7.65
N ALA A 25 19.73 5.57 7.34
CA ALA A 25 20.78 5.32 8.32
C ALA A 25 21.21 6.63 8.99
N PHE A 26 21.39 7.70 8.23
CA PHE A 26 21.73 9.02 8.77
C PHE A 26 20.64 9.55 9.72
N ILE A 27 19.38 9.50 9.29
CA ILE A 27 18.24 9.92 10.12
C ILE A 27 18.14 9.07 11.38
N SER A 28 18.28 7.75 11.26
CA SER A 28 18.19 6.85 12.40
C SER A 28 19.34 7.05 13.39
N LEU A 29 20.55 7.35 12.90
CA LEU A 29 21.72 7.67 13.73
C LEU A 29 21.49 8.95 14.52
N ILE A 30 20.97 10.01 13.88
CA ILE A 30 20.64 11.27 14.57
C ILE A 30 19.58 11.01 15.63
N ALA A 31 18.47 10.35 15.28
CA ALA A 31 17.38 10.07 16.20
C ALA A 31 17.88 9.28 17.43
N TRP A 32 18.71 8.26 17.21
CA TRP A 32 19.33 7.47 18.26
C TRP A 32 20.28 8.30 19.13
N ALA A 33 21.15 9.12 18.52
CA ALA A 33 22.07 9.98 19.25
C ALA A 33 21.35 11.01 20.13
N THR A 34 20.21 11.55 19.66
CA THR A 34 19.40 12.51 20.41
C THR A 34 18.51 11.86 21.47
N ALA A 35 18.26 10.56 21.40
CA ALA A 35 17.42 9.83 22.36
C ALA A 35 18.12 9.57 23.70
N GLY A 36 19.42 9.88 23.83
CA GLY A 36 20.14 9.82 25.11
C GLY A 36 20.33 8.40 25.67
N SER A 37 20.39 7.38 24.81
CA SER A 37 20.56 5.99 25.26
C SER A 37 21.93 5.78 25.88
N ILE A 38 21.95 5.39 27.17
CA ILE A 38 23.18 5.15 27.95
C ILE A 38 23.78 3.75 27.61
N THR A 39 23.01 2.86 26.99
CA THR A 39 23.36 1.44 26.78
C THR A 39 23.27 0.98 25.33
N GLY A 40 22.96 1.86 24.38
CA GLY A 40 22.77 1.50 22.97
C GLY A 40 24.09 1.26 22.21
N ASN A 41 24.10 0.34 21.25
CA ASN A 41 25.20 0.16 20.32
C ASN A 41 24.88 0.92 19.01
N THR A 42 25.89 1.46 18.33
CA THR A 42 25.75 2.10 17.00
C THR A 42 25.20 1.14 15.93
N SER A 43 25.20 -0.17 16.17
CA SER A 43 24.51 -1.15 15.34
C SER A 43 22.98 -1.00 15.33
N ASP A 44 22.38 -0.47 16.40
CA ASP A 44 20.93 -0.35 16.55
C ASP A 44 20.29 0.63 15.55
N PRO A 45 20.80 1.87 15.37
CA PRO A 45 20.28 2.76 14.34
C PRO A 45 20.50 2.25 12.91
N ILE A 46 21.59 1.54 12.65
CA ILE A 46 21.80 0.91 11.33
C ILE A 46 20.73 -0.16 11.08
N ARG A 47 20.45 -1.00 12.09
CA ARG A 47 19.41 -2.02 12.02
C ARG A 47 18.03 -1.41 11.84
N ALA A 48 17.72 -0.34 12.56
CA ALA A 48 16.46 0.39 12.43
C ALA A 48 16.27 0.99 11.03
N ALA A 49 17.32 1.53 10.40
CA ALA A 49 17.27 1.98 9.02
C ALA A 49 16.95 0.85 8.03
N ILE A 50 17.53 -0.34 8.24
CA ILE A 50 17.19 -1.53 7.46
C ILE A 50 15.73 -1.95 7.69
N TRP A 51 15.22 -1.90 8.92
CA TRP A 51 13.82 -2.20 9.20
C TRP A 51 12.86 -1.21 8.54
N LEU A 52 13.15 0.10 8.56
CA LEU A 52 12.35 1.10 7.85
C LEU A 52 12.33 0.82 6.34
N TRP A 53 13.48 0.45 5.78
CA TRP A 53 13.61 0.09 4.37
C TRP A 53 12.86 -1.20 4.03
N LEU A 54 12.94 -2.24 4.86
CA LEU A 54 12.17 -3.49 4.70
C LEU A 54 10.66 -3.25 4.89
N GLY A 55 10.28 -2.41 5.84
CA GLY A 55 8.89 -2.00 6.08
C GLY A 55 8.30 -1.24 4.88
N ALA A 56 9.10 -0.44 4.18
CA ALA A 56 8.72 0.19 2.92
C ALA A 56 8.47 -0.83 1.79
N HIS A 57 8.92 -2.08 1.92
CA HIS A 57 8.58 -3.19 1.03
C HIS A 57 7.35 -3.98 1.50
N HIS A 58 6.66 -3.48 2.52
CA HIS A 58 5.51 -4.13 3.13
C HIS A 58 5.86 -5.49 3.79
N LEU A 59 7.10 -5.66 4.24
CA LEU A 59 7.58 -6.89 4.88
C LEU A 59 7.16 -6.94 6.35
N PRO A 60 6.45 -7.99 6.79
CA PRO A 60 6.04 -8.10 8.18
C PRO A 60 7.20 -8.42 9.15
N PHE A 61 7.01 -8.06 10.41
CA PHE A 61 7.97 -8.29 11.49
C PHE A 61 7.33 -9.04 12.65
N HIS A 62 8.07 -9.99 13.24
CA HIS A 62 7.78 -10.53 14.56
C HIS A 62 8.51 -9.72 15.62
N LEU A 63 7.79 -9.46 16.71
CA LEU A 63 8.27 -8.75 17.87
C LEU A 63 8.26 -9.71 19.05
N ASN A 64 9.42 -9.89 19.68
CA ASN A 64 9.67 -10.76 20.83
C ASN A 64 10.35 -10.00 21.99
N GLY A 65 10.21 -8.66 21.98
CA GLY A 65 10.79 -7.78 23.00
C GLY A 65 9.86 -7.58 24.20
N SER A 66 9.76 -6.34 24.68
CA SER A 66 8.81 -5.94 25.73
C SER A 66 7.35 -6.24 25.38
N THR A 67 7.04 -6.24 24.09
CA THR A 67 5.74 -6.63 23.55
C THR A 67 5.95 -7.80 22.59
N ILE A 68 5.24 -8.89 22.86
CA ILE A 68 5.15 -10.03 21.95
C ILE A 68 4.01 -9.78 20.98
N GLY A 69 4.30 -9.84 19.68
CA GLY A 69 3.27 -9.81 18.65
C GLY A 69 3.82 -9.54 17.26
N TYR A 70 2.97 -8.96 16.42
CA TYR A 70 3.20 -8.93 14.97
C TYR A 70 2.96 -7.54 14.40
N LEU A 71 3.88 -7.07 13.56
CA LEU A 71 3.79 -5.82 12.83
C LEU A 71 3.65 -6.13 11.34
N SER A 72 2.43 -6.03 10.83
CA SER A 72 2.11 -6.24 9.41
C SER A 72 1.20 -5.17 8.82
N TYR A 73 0.57 -4.34 9.65
CA TYR A 73 -0.09 -3.13 9.19
C TYR A 73 0.98 -2.08 8.88
N LEU A 74 1.33 -1.96 7.60
CA LEU A 74 2.43 -1.14 7.10
C LEU A 74 1.92 -0.08 6.12
N PRO A 75 2.62 1.06 5.97
CA PRO A 75 2.15 2.15 5.15
C PRO A 75 2.34 1.83 3.66
N ILE A 76 1.22 1.71 2.92
CA ILE A 76 1.24 1.47 1.47
C ILE A 76 1.97 2.59 0.74
N GLY A 77 1.84 3.84 1.20
CA GLY A 77 2.49 4.99 0.57
C GLY A 77 4.01 4.90 0.60
N ALA A 78 4.61 4.21 1.58
CA ALA A 78 6.05 4.05 1.66
C ALA A 78 6.60 3.16 0.53
N MET A 79 5.78 2.26 -0.04
CA MET A 79 6.17 1.40 -1.17
C MET A 79 6.52 2.17 -2.43
N LEU A 80 6.05 3.43 -2.57
CA LEU A 80 6.39 4.29 -3.70
C LEU A 80 7.89 4.60 -3.73
N ILE A 81 8.55 4.71 -2.58
CA ILE A 81 9.98 5.05 -2.50
C ILE A 81 10.85 3.97 -3.16
N PRO A 82 10.84 2.70 -2.71
CA PRO A 82 11.61 1.65 -3.37
C PRO A 82 11.13 1.43 -4.81
N PHE A 83 9.83 1.52 -5.09
CA PHE A 83 9.31 1.36 -6.45
C PHE A 83 9.96 2.35 -7.44
N PHE A 84 10.01 3.65 -7.12
CA PHE A 84 10.62 4.64 -8.00
C PHE A 84 12.16 4.53 -8.04
N ALA A 85 12.81 4.22 -6.93
CA ALA A 85 14.26 3.99 -6.91
C ALA A 85 14.67 2.79 -7.80
N LEU A 86 13.87 1.72 -7.80
CA LEU A 86 14.06 0.55 -8.66
C LEU A 86 13.77 0.87 -10.12
N ARG A 87 12.70 1.60 -10.39
CA ARG A 87 12.33 2.06 -11.73
C ARG A 87 13.46 2.87 -12.37
N VAL A 88 14.02 3.82 -11.63
CA VAL A 88 15.15 4.65 -12.09
C VAL A 88 16.43 3.82 -12.23
N GLY A 89 16.72 2.95 -11.27
CA GLY A 89 17.89 2.06 -11.32
C GLY A 89 17.87 1.14 -12.53
N PHE A 90 16.73 0.54 -12.83
CA PHE A 90 16.54 -0.31 -14.01
C PHE A 90 16.67 0.47 -15.31
N ALA A 91 16.10 1.67 -15.41
CA ALA A 91 16.27 2.53 -16.59
C ALA A 91 17.75 2.86 -16.86
N LYS A 92 18.52 3.14 -15.80
CA LYS A 92 19.98 3.35 -15.88
C LYS A 92 20.76 2.07 -16.20
N ALA A 93 20.24 0.90 -15.84
CA ALA A 93 20.84 -0.39 -16.23
C ALA A 93 20.70 -0.60 -17.74
N LEU A 94 19.49 -0.39 -18.28
CA LEU A 94 19.22 -0.50 -19.70
C LEU A 94 20.03 0.48 -20.53
N SER A 95 20.16 1.74 -20.09
CA SER A 95 20.96 2.73 -20.82
C SER A 95 22.43 2.31 -20.91
N LYS A 96 23.03 1.81 -19.82
CA LYS A 96 24.44 1.35 -19.82
C LYS A 96 24.70 0.08 -20.60
N LEU A 97 23.66 -0.74 -20.82
CA LEU A 97 23.80 -1.94 -21.62
C LEU A 97 23.76 -1.63 -23.12
N HIS A 98 23.27 -0.48 -23.59
CA HIS A 98 23.25 -0.06 -25.00
C HIS A 98 22.80 -1.15 -26.00
N GLY A 99 21.90 -2.06 -25.61
CA GLY A 99 21.45 -3.17 -26.45
C GLY A 99 22.25 -4.47 -26.31
N ASP A 100 23.24 -4.55 -25.43
CA ASP A 100 24.01 -5.76 -25.09
C ASP A 100 23.20 -6.76 -24.23
N PHE A 101 21.93 -6.99 -24.59
CA PHE A 101 21.03 -8.00 -24.01
C PHE A 101 20.14 -8.60 -25.11
N HIS A 102 19.92 -9.92 -25.08
CA HIS A 102 19.07 -10.59 -26.07
C HIS A 102 17.59 -10.24 -25.86
N ASN A 103 17.17 -10.15 -24.59
CA ASN A 103 15.79 -9.88 -24.22
C ASN A 103 15.76 -8.99 -22.98
N VAL A 104 14.98 -7.91 -23.03
CA VAL A 104 14.75 -7.00 -21.89
C VAL A 104 14.18 -7.77 -20.70
N ASN A 105 13.32 -8.77 -20.93
CA ASN A 105 12.72 -9.57 -19.86
C ASN A 105 13.76 -10.38 -19.07
N SER A 106 14.84 -10.83 -19.72
CA SER A 106 15.96 -11.48 -19.02
C SER A 106 16.66 -10.48 -18.10
N VAL A 107 16.90 -9.24 -18.55
CA VAL A 107 17.48 -8.17 -17.73
C VAL A 107 16.56 -7.83 -16.54
N ARG A 108 15.24 -7.73 -16.77
CA ARG A 108 14.24 -7.49 -15.71
C ARG A 108 14.32 -8.56 -14.62
N THR A 109 14.33 -9.83 -15.04
CA THR A 109 14.35 -10.97 -14.11
C THR A 109 15.67 -11.04 -13.33
N ILE A 110 16.81 -10.80 -14.00
CA ILE A 110 18.12 -10.73 -13.35
C ILE A 110 18.17 -9.58 -12.34
N PHE A 111 17.73 -8.38 -12.72
CA PHE A 111 17.72 -7.22 -11.85
C PHE A 111 16.83 -7.44 -10.62
N ALA A 112 15.61 -7.93 -10.81
CA ALA A 112 14.68 -8.24 -9.72
C ALA A 112 15.19 -9.37 -8.81
N GLY A 113 15.80 -10.41 -9.38
CA GLY A 113 16.41 -11.51 -8.63
C GLY A 113 17.60 -11.06 -7.77
N GLN A 114 18.48 -10.24 -8.33
CA GLN A 114 19.61 -9.65 -7.58
C GLN A 114 19.13 -8.73 -6.44
N TYR A 115 18.08 -7.94 -6.69
CA TYR A 115 17.46 -7.10 -5.67
C TYR A 115 16.87 -7.93 -4.53
N ALA A 116 16.12 -8.99 -4.87
CA ALA A 116 15.51 -9.88 -3.90
C ALA A 116 16.56 -10.63 -3.06
N LEU A 117 17.65 -11.09 -3.68
CA LEU A 117 18.77 -11.70 -2.98
C LEU A 117 19.40 -10.73 -1.97
N LEU A 118 19.72 -9.51 -2.41
CA LEU A 118 20.31 -8.49 -1.54
C LEU A 118 19.38 -8.10 -0.39
N ALA A 119 18.09 -7.91 -0.68
CA ALA A 119 17.09 -7.62 0.35
C ALA A 119 16.99 -8.75 1.38
N THR A 120 17.08 -10.00 0.94
CA THR A 120 17.05 -11.18 1.82
C THR A 120 18.28 -11.21 2.75
N VAL A 121 19.47 -10.92 2.22
CA VAL A 121 20.68 -10.78 3.03
C VAL A 121 20.51 -9.69 4.09
N LEU A 122 20.01 -8.51 3.70
CA LEU A 122 19.75 -7.41 4.64
C LEU A 122 18.69 -7.78 5.71
N ALA A 123 17.66 -8.53 5.34
CA ALA A 123 16.64 -9.02 6.27
C ALA A 123 17.24 -10.00 7.30
N LEU A 124 18.16 -10.88 6.88
CA LEU A 124 18.84 -11.81 7.79
C LEU A 124 19.81 -11.08 8.72
N LEU A 125 20.61 -10.15 8.19
CA LEU A 125 21.58 -9.38 8.97
C LEU A 125 20.93 -8.41 9.96
N SER A 126 19.73 -7.93 9.66
CA SER A 126 19.00 -7.00 10.53
C SER A 126 18.16 -7.69 11.62
N ARG A 127 18.27 -9.00 11.80
CA ARG A 127 17.57 -9.70 12.89
C ARG A 127 18.15 -9.31 14.25
N SER A 128 17.27 -9.26 15.25
CA SER A 128 17.61 -9.09 16.66
C SER A 128 16.74 -10.01 17.51
N VAL A 129 17.04 -10.12 18.80
CA VAL A 129 16.23 -10.89 19.76
C VAL A 129 14.81 -10.32 19.83
N SER A 130 14.68 -8.98 19.85
CA SER A 130 13.40 -8.30 20.03
C SER A 130 12.61 -8.10 18.75
N VAL A 131 13.26 -7.95 17.60
CA VAL A 131 12.62 -7.65 16.32
C VAL A 131 13.26 -8.49 15.23
N SER A 132 12.42 -9.22 14.49
CA SER A 132 12.85 -10.05 13.36
C SER A 132 11.96 -9.86 12.14
N PRO A 133 12.51 -9.46 10.98
CA PRO A 133 11.77 -9.48 9.72
C PRO A 133 11.45 -10.92 9.31
N GLN A 134 10.31 -11.13 8.64
CA GLN A 134 10.00 -12.42 8.02
C GLN A 134 10.84 -12.66 6.76
N TRP A 135 12.08 -13.12 6.96
CA TRP A 135 13.09 -13.28 5.92
C TRP A 135 12.64 -14.17 4.75
N TYR A 136 11.77 -15.15 4.98
CA TYR A 136 11.27 -16.05 3.95
C TYR A 136 10.26 -15.38 3.00
N LEU A 137 9.58 -14.32 3.44
CA LEU A 137 8.72 -13.50 2.57
C LEU A 137 9.50 -12.43 1.81
N THR A 138 10.67 -12.03 2.34
CA THR A 138 11.55 -11.01 1.74
C THR A 138 11.78 -11.21 0.24
N PRO A 139 12.25 -12.38 -0.24
CA PRO A 139 12.54 -12.54 -1.66
C PRO A 139 11.27 -12.39 -2.52
N VAL A 140 10.11 -12.83 -2.04
CA VAL A 140 8.85 -12.77 -2.80
C VAL A 140 8.38 -11.32 -2.96
N PHE A 141 8.24 -10.58 -1.86
CA PHE A 141 7.74 -9.20 -1.90
C PHE A 141 8.68 -8.28 -2.69
N THR A 142 9.99 -8.37 -2.41
CA THR A 142 10.98 -7.49 -3.05
C THR A 142 11.17 -7.84 -4.53
N PHE A 143 11.09 -9.11 -4.91
CA PHE A 143 11.09 -9.53 -6.32
C PHE A 143 9.87 -8.96 -7.05
N VAL A 144 8.67 -9.11 -6.49
CA VAL A 144 7.43 -8.60 -7.13
C VAL A 144 7.48 -7.09 -7.29
N ILE A 145 7.87 -6.34 -6.25
CA ILE A 145 7.99 -4.88 -6.31
C ILE A 145 9.03 -4.45 -7.35
N ALA A 146 10.21 -5.08 -7.35
CA ALA A 146 11.27 -4.77 -8.32
C ALA A 146 10.83 -5.10 -9.75
N TYR A 147 10.22 -6.27 -9.95
CA TYR A 147 9.75 -6.69 -11.26
C TYR A 147 8.69 -5.72 -11.79
N LEU A 148 7.66 -5.39 -10.99
CA LEU A 148 6.65 -4.40 -11.36
C LEU A 148 7.25 -3.03 -11.67
N ALA A 149 8.22 -2.56 -10.88
CA ALA A 149 8.93 -1.31 -11.17
C ALA A 149 9.63 -1.36 -12.54
N THR A 150 10.27 -2.48 -12.89
CA THR A 150 10.95 -2.64 -14.18
C THR A 150 10.01 -2.72 -15.39
N LEU A 151 8.74 -3.11 -15.21
CA LEU A 151 7.72 -3.11 -16.28
C LEU A 151 7.33 -1.67 -16.68
N THR A 152 7.53 -0.70 -15.78
CA THR A 152 7.19 0.71 -15.99
C THR A 152 8.36 1.56 -16.50
N ALA A 153 9.52 0.94 -16.76
CA ALA A 153 10.75 1.58 -17.26
C ALA A 153 11.28 0.88 -18.54
N GLY A 154 11.98 1.65 -19.38
CA GLY A 154 12.43 1.20 -20.71
C GLY A 154 11.29 1.09 -21.71
N SER A 155 11.19 -0.04 -22.41
CA SER A 155 10.02 -0.38 -23.23
C SER A 155 8.83 -0.70 -22.32
N LYS A 156 8.00 0.32 -22.08
CA LYS A 156 6.80 0.20 -21.24
C LYS A 156 5.91 -0.90 -21.79
N VAL A 157 5.50 -1.83 -20.92
CA VAL A 157 4.50 -2.83 -21.30
C VAL A 157 3.19 -2.11 -21.58
N ARG A 158 2.59 -2.37 -22.74
CA ARG A 158 1.27 -1.84 -23.07
C ARG A 158 0.26 -2.45 -22.12
N PHE A 159 -0.41 -1.61 -21.34
CA PHE A 159 -1.54 -2.07 -20.51
C PHE A 159 -2.62 -2.65 -21.43
N SER A 160 -3.15 -3.81 -21.06
CA SER A 160 -4.34 -4.32 -21.71
C SER A 160 -5.50 -3.34 -21.47
N GLN A 161 -6.44 -3.27 -22.42
CA GLN A 161 -7.61 -2.42 -22.26
C GLN A 161 -8.39 -2.75 -20.98
N ALA A 162 -8.49 -4.03 -20.63
CA ALA A 162 -9.11 -4.49 -19.39
C ALA A 162 -8.40 -3.95 -18.14
N ALA A 163 -7.07 -4.01 -18.10
CA ALA A 163 -6.29 -3.46 -16.99
C ALA A 163 -6.40 -1.93 -16.90
N SER A 164 -6.46 -1.23 -18.03
CA SER A 164 -6.66 0.22 -18.07
C SER A 164 -8.02 0.62 -17.48
N LEU A 165 -9.09 -0.07 -17.87
CA LEU A 165 -10.44 0.17 -17.33
C LEU A 165 -10.53 -0.14 -15.84
N ALA A 166 -9.97 -1.28 -15.40
CA ALA A 166 -9.91 -1.65 -13.98
C ALA A 166 -9.18 -0.59 -13.15
N THR A 167 -8.00 -0.16 -13.62
CA THR A 167 -7.19 0.87 -12.96
C THR A 167 -7.95 2.20 -12.88
N ARG A 168 -8.70 2.57 -13.92
CA ARG A 168 -9.51 3.80 -13.94
C ARG A 168 -10.61 3.78 -12.88
N VAL A 169 -11.35 2.67 -12.74
CA VAL A 169 -12.38 2.51 -11.69
C VAL A 169 -11.77 2.64 -10.30
N ILE A 170 -10.67 1.93 -10.04
CA ILE A 170 -9.98 1.98 -8.75
C ILE A 170 -9.45 3.38 -8.45
N ALA A 171 -8.85 4.05 -9.45
CA ALA A 171 -8.33 5.40 -9.29
C ALA A 171 -9.42 6.41 -8.93
N ILE A 172 -10.62 6.30 -9.52
CA ILE A 172 -11.74 7.19 -9.19
C ILE A 172 -12.28 6.89 -7.78
N ALA A 173 -12.42 5.61 -7.40
CA ALA A 173 -12.82 5.22 -6.05
C ALA A 173 -11.83 5.74 -4.99
N LEU A 174 -10.53 5.51 -5.20
CA LEU A 174 -9.49 6.05 -4.31
C LEU A 174 -9.47 7.58 -4.31
N GLY A 175 -9.65 8.22 -5.47
CA GLY A 175 -9.75 9.67 -5.57
C GLY A 175 -10.87 10.25 -4.71
N PHE A 176 -12.07 9.65 -4.77
CA PHE A 176 -13.17 9.98 -3.88
C PHE A 176 -12.78 9.84 -2.40
N ALA A 177 -12.16 8.73 -2.03
CA ALA A 177 -11.74 8.50 -0.64
C ALA A 177 -10.67 9.49 -0.16
N PHE A 178 -9.73 9.89 -1.02
CA PHE A 178 -8.74 10.93 -0.71
C PHE A 178 -9.37 12.32 -0.55
N ILE A 179 -10.39 12.65 -1.34
CA ILE A 179 -11.15 13.90 -1.17
C ILE A 179 -11.84 13.90 0.19
N VAL A 180 -12.53 12.82 0.54
CA VAL A 180 -13.17 12.68 1.86
C VAL A 180 -12.14 12.74 2.99
N LEU A 181 -11.02 12.02 2.85
CA LEU A 181 -9.93 12.04 3.82
C LEU A 181 -9.40 13.46 4.05
N SER A 182 -9.18 14.21 2.97
CA SER A 182 -8.74 15.60 3.03
C SER A 182 -9.73 16.47 3.81
N LEU A 183 -11.03 16.38 3.48
CA LEU A 183 -12.09 17.12 4.19
C LEU A 183 -12.12 16.77 5.69
N LEU A 184 -11.97 15.49 6.03
CA LEU A 184 -11.96 15.04 7.43
C LEU A 184 -10.72 15.53 8.18
N ILE A 185 -9.55 15.56 7.55
CA ILE A 185 -8.32 16.13 8.15
C ILE A 185 -8.51 17.62 8.41
N PHE A 186 -9.03 18.37 7.44
CA PHE A 186 -9.25 19.81 7.59
C PHE A 186 -10.28 20.13 8.69
N THR A 187 -11.37 19.39 8.76
CA THR A 187 -12.40 19.58 9.79
C THR A 187 -11.93 19.18 11.19
N ASN A 188 -11.02 18.22 11.31
CA ASN A 188 -10.46 17.74 12.58
C ASN A 188 -9.04 18.26 12.87
N ILE A 189 -8.65 19.39 12.27
CA ILE A 189 -7.28 19.91 12.37
C ILE A 189 -6.85 20.21 13.81
N SER A 190 -7.80 20.63 14.66
CA SER A 190 -7.56 20.88 16.09
C SER A 190 -7.16 19.60 16.82
N THR A 191 -7.88 18.50 16.63
CA THR A 191 -7.56 17.18 17.20
C THR A 191 -6.23 16.67 16.68
N PHE A 192 -5.98 16.78 15.36
CA PHE A 192 -4.72 16.40 14.75
C PHE A 192 -3.53 17.15 15.38
N LYS A 193 -3.67 18.46 15.59
CA LYS A 193 -2.66 19.30 16.25
C LYS A 193 -2.45 18.88 17.70
N ASN A 194 -3.52 18.66 18.46
CA ASN A 194 -3.44 18.29 19.87
C ASN A 194 -2.69 16.96 20.08
N ILE A 195 -3.01 15.93 19.28
CA ILE A 195 -2.27 14.65 19.33
C ILE A 195 -0.79 14.87 19.03
N SER A 196 -0.46 15.70 18.03
CA SER A 196 0.93 15.99 17.66
C SER A 196 1.69 16.75 18.76
N ILE A 197 1.02 17.65 19.49
CA ILE A 197 1.62 18.36 20.63
C ILE A 197 1.93 17.40 21.78
N VAL A 198 0.99 16.50 22.10
CA VAL A 198 1.18 15.52 23.20
C VAL A 198 2.35 14.58 22.93
N LEU A 199 2.57 14.21 21.67
CA LEU A 199 3.71 13.37 21.28
C LEU A 199 5.07 14.04 21.44
N GLN A 200 5.14 15.37 21.52
CA GLN A 200 6.36 16.18 21.62
C GLN A 200 7.55 15.65 20.80
N PRO A 201 7.39 15.39 19.49
CA PRO A 201 8.37 14.58 18.76
C PRO A 201 9.68 15.34 18.42
N GLY A 202 9.84 16.60 18.85
CA GLY A 202 10.97 17.46 18.46
C GLY A 202 11.00 17.74 16.95
N ILE A 203 12.06 18.38 16.44
CA ILE A 203 12.13 18.75 15.01
C ILE A 203 12.21 17.50 14.11
N PHE A 204 13.18 16.61 14.39
CA PHE A 204 13.37 15.40 13.59
C PHE A 204 12.18 14.45 13.71
N GLY A 205 11.69 14.19 14.92
CA GLY A 205 10.51 13.35 15.08
C GLY A 205 9.26 13.98 14.46
N SER A 206 9.11 15.31 14.41
CA SER A 206 8.00 15.94 13.67
C SER A 206 8.06 15.64 12.17
N ILE A 207 9.25 15.69 11.56
CA ILE A 207 9.44 15.35 10.16
C ILE A 207 9.12 13.86 9.91
N LEU A 208 9.59 12.97 10.80
CA LEU A 208 9.34 11.53 10.68
C LEU A 208 7.85 11.21 10.90
N LEU A 209 7.21 11.86 11.87
CA LEU A 209 5.79 11.70 12.15
C LEU A 209 4.95 12.22 10.99
N PHE A 210 5.31 13.37 10.42
CA PHE A 210 4.67 13.87 9.20
C PHE A 210 4.79 12.87 8.06
N ALA A 211 6.01 12.37 7.79
CA ALA A 211 6.25 11.37 6.76
C ALA A 211 5.45 10.08 7.02
N LEU A 212 5.38 9.61 8.26
CA LEU A 212 4.60 8.45 8.68
C LEU A 212 3.11 8.64 8.37
N ASN A 213 2.52 9.76 8.79
CA ASN A 213 1.12 10.07 8.51
C ASN A 213 0.86 10.15 6.99
N ALA A 214 1.77 10.79 6.24
CA ALA A 214 1.68 10.90 4.79
C ALA A 214 1.71 9.53 4.10
N PHE A 215 2.59 8.62 4.52
CA PHE A 215 2.68 7.28 3.94
C PHE A 215 1.51 6.36 4.31
N TYR A 216 0.80 6.64 5.42
CA TYR A 216 -0.43 5.92 5.79
C TYR A 216 -1.70 6.47 5.14
N LEU A 217 -1.64 7.60 4.41
CA LEU A 217 -2.81 8.15 3.73
C LEU A 217 -3.52 7.14 2.80
N PRO A 218 -2.82 6.30 2.01
CA PRO A 218 -3.49 5.29 1.19
C PRO A 218 -4.22 4.22 2.02
N ASN A 219 -3.66 3.82 3.16
CA ASN A 219 -4.34 2.89 4.08
C ASN A 219 -5.61 3.53 4.64
N ALA A 220 -5.55 4.80 5.06
CA ALA A 220 -6.72 5.54 5.54
C ALA A 220 -7.79 5.76 4.45
N ALA A 221 -7.38 6.03 3.20
CA ALA A 221 -8.31 6.13 2.07
C ALA A 221 -9.03 4.79 1.81
N LEU A 222 -8.32 3.66 1.91
CA LEU A 222 -8.93 2.33 1.80
C LEU A 222 -9.89 2.04 2.97
N ALA A 223 -9.53 2.42 4.20
CA ALA A 223 -10.44 2.35 5.35
C ALA A 223 -11.72 3.18 5.15
N ILE A 224 -11.59 4.39 4.58
CA ILE A 224 -12.71 5.24 4.19
C ILE A 224 -13.59 4.53 3.15
N LEU A 225 -13.02 3.92 2.11
CA LEU A 225 -13.80 3.12 1.16
C LEU A 225 -14.54 1.97 1.87
N GLY A 226 -13.89 1.27 2.80
CA GLY A 226 -14.55 0.26 3.63
C GLY A 226 -15.75 0.81 4.38
N TYR A 227 -15.60 1.98 5.01
CA TYR A 227 -16.70 2.65 5.71
C TYR A 227 -17.86 3.01 4.76
N PHE A 228 -17.58 3.64 3.62
CA PHE A 228 -18.61 4.10 2.67
C PHE A 228 -19.28 2.97 1.88
N THR A 229 -18.60 1.83 1.70
CA THR A 229 -19.18 0.57 1.17
C THR A 229 -19.93 -0.23 2.24
N GLY A 230 -20.03 0.29 3.48
CA GLY A 230 -20.79 -0.33 4.57
C GLY A 230 -20.06 -1.45 5.34
N THR A 231 -18.89 -1.89 4.87
CA THR A 231 -18.11 -2.98 5.49
C THR A 231 -17.34 -2.54 6.73
N GLY A 232 -16.96 -1.26 6.77
CA GLY A 232 -16.19 -0.66 7.84
C GLY A 232 -14.73 -1.11 7.88
N PHE A 233 -14.07 -0.76 8.98
CA PHE A 233 -12.69 -1.14 9.29
C PHE A 233 -12.50 -1.31 10.80
N ALA A 234 -11.41 -1.95 11.20
CA ALA A 234 -11.01 -2.16 12.58
C ALA A 234 -9.75 -1.35 12.93
N ILE A 235 -9.65 -0.93 14.18
CA ILE A 235 -8.44 -0.36 14.80
C ILE A 235 -8.27 -1.05 16.15
N GLY A 236 -7.85 -2.31 16.10
CA GLY A 236 -7.67 -3.16 17.26
C GLY A 236 -8.70 -4.28 17.37
N ALA A 237 -8.38 -5.26 18.19
CA ALA A 237 -9.20 -6.44 18.44
C ALA A 237 -10.58 -6.04 18.99
N GLY A 238 -11.64 -6.63 18.46
CA GLY A 238 -13.03 -6.36 18.88
C GLY A 238 -13.62 -5.03 18.43
N THR A 239 -12.84 -4.18 17.74
CA THR A 239 -13.32 -2.89 17.23
C THR A 239 -14.00 -3.03 15.87
N LEU A 240 -14.94 -2.14 15.59
CA LEU A 240 -15.57 -2.01 14.27
C LEU A 240 -16.10 -0.59 14.10
N VAL A 241 -15.59 0.10 13.09
CA VAL A 241 -16.07 1.41 12.66
C VAL A 241 -16.75 1.24 11.31
N SER A 242 -18.09 1.28 11.31
CA SER A 242 -18.94 1.19 10.12
C SER A 242 -20.14 2.14 10.22
N PRO A 243 -20.86 2.38 9.10
CA PRO A 243 -22.10 3.17 9.12
C PRO A 243 -23.19 2.61 10.05
N PHE A 244 -23.10 1.33 10.41
CA PHE A 244 -24.07 0.63 11.26
C PHE A 244 -23.62 0.48 12.70
N THR A 245 -22.31 0.39 12.94
CA THR A 245 -21.74 0.06 14.24
C THR A 245 -20.50 0.90 14.50
N HIS A 246 -20.45 1.50 15.67
CA HIS A 246 -19.28 2.24 16.15
C HIS A 246 -18.84 1.63 17.47
N ARG A 247 -17.75 0.86 17.42
CA ARG A 247 -17.09 0.27 18.57
C ARG A 247 -15.61 0.56 18.45
N LEU A 248 -15.12 1.44 19.31
CA LEU A 248 -13.71 1.78 19.43
C LEU A 248 -13.13 1.12 20.69
N GLY A 249 -11.86 0.74 20.60
CA GLY A 249 -11.06 0.29 21.73
C GLY A 249 -10.00 1.33 22.06
N GLU A 250 -8.89 0.87 22.61
CA GLU A 250 -7.69 1.69 22.71
C GLU A 250 -7.23 2.13 21.31
N LEU A 251 -6.74 3.36 21.18
CA LEU A 251 -6.24 3.92 19.92
C LEU A 251 -4.75 4.21 20.05
N PRO A 252 -3.93 3.89 19.04
CA PRO A 252 -2.56 4.35 19.03
C PRO A 252 -2.53 5.87 18.89
N ALA A 253 -1.54 6.52 19.49
CA ALA A 253 -1.32 7.95 19.38
C ALA A 253 -0.76 8.31 17.99
N LEU A 254 -1.60 8.21 16.96
CA LEU A 254 -1.30 8.57 15.57
C LEU A 254 -2.20 9.74 15.15
N PRO A 255 -1.63 10.91 14.79
CA PRO A 255 -2.42 12.08 14.39
C PRO A 255 -3.45 11.81 13.30
N LEU A 256 -3.15 10.94 12.32
CA LEU A 256 -4.08 10.54 11.25
C LEU A 256 -5.40 9.95 11.78
N LEU A 257 -5.42 9.37 12.97
CA LEU A 257 -6.64 8.83 13.59
C LEU A 257 -7.59 9.92 14.11
N ALA A 258 -7.19 11.20 14.09
CA ALA A 258 -8.09 12.32 14.34
C ALA A 258 -9.28 12.36 13.36
N VAL A 259 -9.17 11.69 12.22
CA VAL A 259 -10.17 11.60 11.15
C VAL A 259 -11.32 10.64 11.48
N LEU A 260 -11.20 9.84 12.56
CA LEU A 260 -12.19 8.82 12.87
C LEU A 260 -13.58 9.43 13.14
N PRO A 261 -14.65 8.84 12.59
CA PRO A 261 -16.01 9.22 12.95
C PRO A 261 -16.23 9.09 14.46
N THR A 262 -16.91 10.06 15.06
CA THR A 262 -17.31 10.02 16.48
C THR A 262 -18.62 9.27 16.69
N THR A 263 -19.44 9.13 15.65
CA THR A 263 -20.75 8.45 15.68
C THR A 263 -20.98 7.65 14.40
N SER A 264 -21.75 6.57 14.48
CA SER A 264 -22.27 5.88 13.28
C SER A 264 -23.30 6.75 12.55
N SER A 265 -23.23 6.76 11.21
CA SER A 265 -24.22 7.45 10.37
C SER A 265 -24.58 6.61 9.15
N ARG A 266 -25.85 6.20 9.07
CA ARG A 266 -26.38 5.45 7.92
C ARG A 266 -26.40 6.28 6.63
N TRP A 267 -26.39 7.60 6.74
CA TRP A 267 -26.28 8.51 5.59
C TRP A 267 -25.00 8.31 4.79
N ALA A 268 -23.94 7.77 5.42
CA ALA A 268 -22.72 7.41 4.71
C ALA A 268 -22.97 6.35 3.61
N LEU A 269 -23.99 5.50 3.75
CA LEU A 269 -24.32 4.48 2.75
C LEU A 269 -24.80 5.08 1.42
N LEU A 270 -25.16 6.37 1.36
CA LEU A 270 -25.44 7.04 0.09
C LEU A 270 -24.24 6.99 -0.87
N ALA A 271 -23.01 6.87 -0.36
CA ALA A 271 -21.83 6.71 -1.21
C ALA A 271 -21.80 5.37 -1.97
N ILE A 272 -22.61 4.37 -1.60
CA ILE A 272 -22.79 3.15 -2.40
C ILE A 272 -23.27 3.49 -3.82
N VAL A 273 -24.08 4.55 -3.97
CA VAL A 273 -24.52 5.04 -5.28
C VAL A 273 -23.34 5.40 -6.17
N LEU A 274 -22.25 5.95 -5.59
CA LEU A 274 -21.03 6.26 -6.34
C LEU A 274 -20.35 4.98 -6.84
N VAL A 275 -20.27 3.94 -6.02
CA VAL A 275 -19.68 2.65 -6.45
C VAL A 275 -20.53 1.98 -7.52
N ILE A 276 -21.86 2.00 -7.39
CA ILE A 276 -22.78 1.53 -8.43
C ILE A 276 -22.58 2.35 -9.72
N ALA A 277 -22.44 3.68 -9.63
CA ALA A 277 -22.16 4.52 -10.77
C ALA A 277 -20.80 4.19 -11.43
N LEU A 278 -19.78 3.81 -10.65
CA LEU A 278 -18.50 3.32 -11.20
C LEU A 278 -18.66 1.99 -11.94
N GLY A 279 -19.50 1.07 -11.44
CA GLY A 279 -19.85 -0.17 -12.13
C GLY A 279 -20.55 0.10 -13.47
N ALA A 280 -21.50 1.03 -13.47
CA ALA A 280 -22.16 1.48 -14.69
C ALA A 280 -21.18 2.14 -15.66
N ALA A 281 -20.30 3.02 -15.18
CA ALA A 281 -19.28 3.67 -15.98
C ALA A 281 -18.30 2.66 -16.60
N LEU A 282 -17.90 1.63 -15.85
CA LEU A 282 -17.09 0.52 -16.36
C LEU A 282 -17.76 -0.18 -17.54
N ALA A 283 -19.05 -0.51 -17.40
CA ALA A 283 -19.83 -1.11 -18.47
C ALA A 283 -19.91 -0.20 -19.70
N ILE A 284 -20.18 1.10 -19.50
CA ILE A 284 -20.25 2.11 -20.58
C ILE A 284 -18.91 2.22 -21.32
N TRP A 285 -17.79 2.34 -20.61
CA TRP A 285 -16.47 2.43 -21.23
C TRP A 285 -16.07 1.14 -21.94
N ALA A 286 -16.60 -0.01 -21.51
CA ALA A 286 -16.38 -1.29 -22.15
C ALA A 286 -17.33 -1.57 -23.33
N GLN A 287 -18.35 -0.73 -23.59
CA GLN A 287 -19.31 -0.96 -24.71
C GLN A 287 -18.63 -0.96 -26.08
N SER A 288 -17.59 -0.14 -26.27
CA SER A 288 -16.79 -0.13 -27.50
C SER A 288 -15.83 -1.33 -27.61
N SER A 289 -15.86 -2.23 -26.63
CA SER A 289 -14.96 -3.37 -26.47
C SER A 289 -15.75 -4.68 -26.43
N SER A 290 -15.04 -5.81 -26.37
CA SER A 290 -15.67 -7.11 -26.21
C SER A 290 -16.27 -7.31 -24.80
N THR A 291 -17.29 -8.16 -24.68
CA THR A 291 -17.82 -8.61 -23.37
C THR A 291 -16.72 -9.25 -22.51
N THR A 292 -15.77 -9.96 -23.13
CA THR A 292 -14.60 -10.51 -22.44
C THR A 292 -13.76 -9.42 -21.77
N THR A 293 -13.58 -8.26 -22.41
CA THR A 293 -12.85 -7.12 -21.84
C THR A 293 -13.55 -6.57 -20.59
N LEU A 294 -14.89 -6.52 -20.58
CA LEU A 294 -15.67 -6.10 -19.42
C LEU A 294 -15.52 -7.09 -18.24
N ILE A 295 -15.62 -8.39 -18.52
CA ILE A 295 -15.44 -9.42 -17.48
C ILE A 295 -14.02 -9.38 -16.93
N GLN A 296 -13.02 -9.31 -17.81
CA GLN A 296 -11.61 -9.22 -17.40
C GLN A 296 -11.34 -7.96 -16.58
N SER A 297 -11.88 -6.80 -16.96
CA SER A 297 -11.68 -5.56 -16.20
C SER A 297 -12.35 -5.60 -14.83
N PHE A 298 -13.56 -6.16 -14.73
CA PHE A 298 -14.23 -6.39 -13.45
C PHE A 298 -13.43 -7.34 -12.55
N VAL A 299 -13.00 -8.49 -13.07
CA VAL A 299 -12.19 -9.46 -12.32
C VAL A 299 -10.85 -8.86 -11.88
N LEU A 300 -10.16 -8.14 -12.77
CA LEU A 300 -8.90 -7.45 -12.43
C LEU A 300 -9.11 -6.38 -11.36
N ALA A 301 -10.24 -5.66 -11.40
CA ALA A 301 -10.58 -4.69 -10.36
C ALA A 301 -10.77 -5.36 -9.00
N LEU A 302 -11.48 -6.49 -8.94
CA LEU A 302 -11.67 -7.26 -7.70
C LEU A 302 -10.35 -7.83 -7.16
N ILE A 303 -9.49 -8.37 -8.03
CA ILE A 303 -8.16 -8.85 -7.64
C ILE A 303 -7.34 -7.72 -7.05
N ALA A 304 -7.30 -6.56 -7.72
CA ALA A 304 -6.55 -5.40 -7.25
C ALA A 304 -7.11 -4.83 -5.95
N LEU A 305 -8.43 -4.75 -5.78
CA LEU A 305 -9.07 -4.30 -4.53
C LEU A 305 -8.83 -5.28 -3.38
N THR A 306 -8.86 -6.59 -3.65
CA THR A 306 -8.49 -7.61 -2.66
C THR A 306 -7.05 -7.45 -2.23
N PHE A 307 -6.13 -7.28 -3.18
CA PHE A 307 -4.73 -7.06 -2.89
C PHE A 307 -4.48 -5.76 -2.09
N LEU A 308 -5.12 -4.66 -2.49
CA LEU A 308 -5.05 -3.39 -1.77
C LEU A 308 -5.63 -3.51 -0.36
N SER A 309 -6.74 -4.23 -0.18
CA SER A 309 -7.33 -4.47 1.14
C SER A 309 -6.42 -5.33 2.03
N TYR A 310 -5.71 -6.31 1.46
CA TYR A 310 -4.71 -7.09 2.18
C TYR A 310 -3.54 -6.20 2.63
N LEU A 311 -3.00 -5.37 1.75
CA LEU A 311 -1.93 -4.44 2.13
C LEU A 311 -2.41 -3.39 3.16
N ALA A 312 -3.66 -2.96 3.07
CA ALA A 312 -4.23 -1.99 4.01
C ALA A 312 -4.66 -2.62 5.34
N SER A 313 -4.31 -3.88 5.61
CA SER A 313 -4.76 -4.60 6.80
C SER A 313 -3.62 -5.37 7.45
N GLY A 314 -3.68 -5.57 8.76
CA GLY A 314 -2.67 -6.30 9.50
C GLY A 314 -2.77 -6.13 11.01
N SER A 315 -1.66 -6.40 11.69
CA SER A 315 -1.51 -6.26 13.13
C SER A 315 -0.51 -5.14 13.45
N LEU A 316 -0.74 -4.44 14.57
CA LEU A 316 0.06 -3.33 15.05
C LEU A 316 0.62 -3.65 16.45
N MET A 317 1.60 -4.56 16.46
CA MET A 317 2.45 -4.93 17.60
C MET A 317 1.81 -5.73 18.74
N THR A 318 0.69 -5.31 19.32
CA THR A 318 0.11 -5.95 20.53
C THR A 318 -1.08 -6.86 20.19
N PRO A 319 -1.47 -7.80 21.08
CA PRO A 319 -2.73 -8.53 20.94
C PRO A 319 -3.97 -7.63 20.90
N ALA A 320 -3.97 -6.53 21.65
CA ALA A 320 -5.04 -5.53 21.59
C ALA A 320 -5.14 -4.87 20.21
N MET A 321 -4.03 -4.82 19.47
CA MET A 321 -3.93 -4.25 18.12
C MET A 321 -3.74 -5.31 17.04
N SER A 322 -4.25 -6.53 17.26
CA SER A 322 -4.04 -7.67 16.35
C SER A 322 -4.80 -7.57 15.03
N ALA A 323 -5.82 -6.70 14.96
CA ALA A 323 -6.67 -6.51 13.78
C ALA A 323 -6.86 -5.02 13.49
N VAL A 324 -6.14 -4.52 12.49
CA VAL A 324 -6.19 -3.14 12.01
C VAL A 324 -6.43 -3.14 10.50
N GLY A 325 -7.32 -2.29 10.02
CA GLY A 325 -7.63 -2.14 8.59
C GLY A 325 -8.95 -2.80 8.18
N LEU A 326 -9.01 -3.25 6.93
CA LEU A 326 -10.22 -3.77 6.29
C LEU A 326 -10.40 -5.27 6.55
N SER A 327 -11.65 -5.72 6.53
CA SER A 327 -11.93 -7.14 6.34
C SER A 327 -11.82 -7.47 4.85
N ILE A 328 -10.72 -8.13 4.46
CA ILE A 328 -10.36 -8.41 3.06
C ILE A 328 -11.55 -8.95 2.25
N TRP A 329 -12.17 -10.02 2.73
CA TRP A 329 -13.26 -10.67 2.00
C TRP A 329 -14.57 -9.87 2.05
N LYS A 330 -14.92 -9.25 3.18
CA LYS A 330 -16.17 -8.45 3.29
C LYS A 330 -16.09 -7.24 2.38
N PHE A 331 -14.96 -6.53 2.41
CA PHE A 331 -14.70 -5.36 1.58
C PHE A 331 -14.78 -5.71 0.09
N THR A 332 -14.04 -6.72 -0.36
CA THR A 332 -14.07 -7.16 -1.78
C THR A 332 -15.46 -7.61 -2.21
N LEU A 333 -16.17 -8.36 -1.37
CA LEU A 333 -17.53 -8.83 -1.68
C LEU A 333 -18.48 -7.65 -1.84
N SER A 334 -18.50 -6.71 -0.89
CA SER A 334 -19.42 -5.56 -0.91
C SER A 334 -19.18 -4.70 -2.14
N ILE A 335 -17.96 -4.22 -2.34
CA ILE A 335 -17.62 -3.37 -3.48
C ILE A 335 -17.84 -4.10 -4.81
N GLY A 336 -17.62 -5.41 -4.85
CA GLY A 336 -17.86 -6.24 -6.03
C GLY A 336 -19.34 -6.36 -6.37
N VAL A 337 -20.21 -6.55 -5.38
CA VAL A 337 -21.67 -6.57 -5.57
C VAL A 337 -22.15 -5.20 -6.04
N GLU A 338 -21.69 -4.12 -5.41
CA GLU A 338 -22.06 -2.74 -5.78
C GLU A 338 -21.65 -2.42 -7.23
N LEU A 339 -20.42 -2.77 -7.63
CA LEU A 339 -19.97 -2.65 -9.01
C LEU A 339 -20.79 -3.53 -9.97
N ALA A 340 -21.09 -4.77 -9.60
CA ALA A 340 -21.87 -5.69 -10.42
C ALA A 340 -23.30 -5.19 -10.65
N ILE A 341 -23.94 -4.58 -9.65
CA ILE A 341 -25.24 -3.94 -9.79
C ILE A 341 -25.18 -2.82 -10.84
N GLY A 342 -24.15 -1.97 -10.77
CA GLY A 342 -23.93 -0.92 -11.76
C GLY A 342 -23.77 -1.45 -13.19
N ILE A 343 -22.98 -2.51 -13.35
CA ILE A 343 -22.80 -3.19 -14.65
C ILE A 343 -24.13 -3.77 -15.15
N ALA A 344 -24.87 -4.46 -14.28
CA ALA A 344 -26.14 -5.11 -14.63
C ALA A 344 -27.18 -4.09 -15.10
N LEU A 345 -27.25 -2.91 -14.47
CA LEU A 345 -28.15 -1.83 -14.90
C LEU A 345 -27.86 -1.41 -16.35
N VAL A 346 -26.60 -1.22 -16.72
CA VAL A 346 -26.23 -0.78 -18.08
C VAL A 346 -26.45 -1.89 -19.12
N VAL A 347 -26.16 -3.14 -18.78
CA VAL A 347 -26.26 -4.26 -19.72
C VAL A 347 -27.72 -4.72 -19.93
N LEU A 348 -28.54 -4.75 -18.88
CA LEU A 348 -29.90 -5.34 -18.92
C LEU A 348 -30.98 -4.33 -19.32
N LEU A 349 -30.89 -3.05 -18.91
CA LEU A 349 -31.93 -2.06 -19.20
C LEU A 349 -32.24 -1.88 -20.71
N PRO A 350 -31.24 -1.85 -21.61
CA PRO A 350 -31.51 -1.76 -23.05
C PRO A 350 -32.23 -3.00 -23.60
N GLN A 351 -31.92 -4.19 -23.06
CA GLN A 351 -32.50 -5.46 -23.52
C GLN A 351 -33.99 -5.57 -23.16
N ILE A 352 -34.37 -5.09 -21.97
CA ILE A 352 -35.77 -5.02 -21.54
C ILE A 352 -36.56 -4.08 -22.45
N ARG A 353 -35.99 -2.91 -22.80
CA ARG A 353 -36.66 -1.92 -23.67
C ARG A 353 -36.88 -2.43 -25.10
N ILE A 354 -36.01 -3.28 -25.62
CA ILE A 354 -36.18 -3.93 -26.94
C ILE A 354 -37.26 -5.02 -26.88
N ARG A 355 -37.30 -5.79 -25.79
CA ARG A 355 -38.28 -6.89 -25.61
C ARG A 355 -39.71 -6.41 -25.42
N VAL A 356 -39.92 -5.23 -24.83
CA VAL A 356 -41.24 -4.60 -24.65
C VAL A 356 -41.77 -3.96 -25.95
N LYS A 357 -40.89 -3.71 -26.94
CA LYS A 357 -41.26 -3.12 -28.24
C LYS A 357 -41.53 -4.16 -29.35
N ARG A 358 -41.29 -5.44 -29.08
CA ARG A 358 -41.74 -6.58 -29.91
C ARG A 358 -43.00 -7.15 -29.29
#